data_AF-A0A7Y1YU71-F1
#
_entry.id   AF-A0A7Y1YU71-F1
#
_cell.length_a   1.000
_cell.length_b   1.000
_cell.length_c   1.000
_cell.angle_alpha   90.00
_cell.angle_beta   90.00
_cell.angle_gamma   90.00
#
_symmetry.space_group_name_H-M   'P 1'
#
loop_
_entity.id
_entity.type
_entity.pdbx_description
1 polymer ?
#
loop_
_entity_poly.entity_id
_entity_poly.type
_entity_poly.pdbx_seq_one_letter_code
_entity_poly.pdbx_strand_id
1 'polypeptide(L)'
;MSQGDPGESFTNFTANGTISGAEVWSIYEDESGNIWFPAENSGVYRYNAGSGYEDEHPDAFTNFDAADGLNTNGIQSIFRDKEGRFWFGGWGGLFRYDGKSFYSVTKTGPWH
;
A
#
# COMPACT_ATOMS: atom_id res chain seq x y z
N MET A 1 -27.72 -19.34 -2.06
CA MET A 1 -26.60 -19.09 -1.14
C MET A 1 -26.73 -17.62 -0.75
N SER A 2 -27.08 -17.33 0.50
CA SER A 2 -27.17 -15.93 0.95
C SER A 2 -25.75 -15.37 1.03
N GLN A 3 -25.50 -14.27 0.33
CA GLN A 3 -24.42 -13.36 0.70
C GLN A 3 -24.62 -13.04 2.19
N GLY A 4 -23.64 -13.33 3.04
CA GLY A 4 -23.72 -13.06 4.48
C GLY A 4 -23.84 -11.57 4.75
N ASP A 5 -24.34 -11.19 5.93
CA ASP A 5 -24.43 -9.77 6.29
C ASP A 5 -23.02 -9.15 6.33
N PRO A 6 -22.84 -7.87 5.93
CA PRO A 6 -21.55 -7.19 6.01
C PRO A 6 -20.98 -7.27 7.43
N GLY A 7 -19.80 -7.88 7.57
CA GLY A 7 -19.12 -8.06 8.86
C GLY A 7 -19.24 -9.45 9.49
N GLU A 8 -19.88 -10.42 8.82
CA GLU A 8 -19.97 -11.81 9.32
C GLU A 8 -18.85 -12.74 8.82
N SER A 9 -18.11 -12.35 7.78
CA SER A 9 -17.02 -13.15 7.20
C SER A 9 -15.77 -12.32 6.92
N PHE A 10 -14.61 -12.98 6.91
CA PHE A 10 -13.34 -12.39 6.54
C PHE A 10 -12.88 -12.96 5.19
N THR A 11 -12.47 -12.08 4.27
CA THR A 11 -11.84 -12.46 3.01
C THR A 11 -10.32 -12.42 3.16
N ASN A 12 -9.65 -13.52 2.81
CA ASN A 12 -8.18 -13.59 2.85
C ASN A 12 -7.58 -13.44 1.44
N PHE A 13 -7.09 -12.25 1.13
CA PHE A 13 -6.47 -11.94 -0.16
C PHE A 13 -5.10 -12.61 -0.38
N THR A 14 -4.47 -13.18 0.65
CA THR A 14 -3.22 -13.96 0.49
C THR A 14 -3.50 -15.40 0.04
N ALA A 15 -4.66 -15.97 0.38
CA ALA A 15 -4.99 -17.36 0.09
C ALA A 15 -5.06 -17.65 -1.42
N ASN A 16 -5.52 -16.66 -2.19
CA ASN A 16 -5.69 -16.76 -3.64
C ASN A 16 -4.53 -16.11 -4.41
N GLY A 17 -3.48 -15.65 -3.72
CA GLY A 17 -2.30 -15.02 -4.31
C GLY A 17 -2.53 -13.62 -4.87
N THR A 18 -3.66 -12.97 -4.57
CA THR A 18 -3.97 -11.59 -4.99
C THR A 18 -2.98 -10.59 -4.40
N ILE A 19 -2.65 -10.75 -3.12
CA ILE A 19 -1.56 -10.05 -2.46
C ILE A 19 -0.56 -11.05 -1.90
N SER A 20 0.69 -10.62 -1.77
CA SER A 20 1.78 -11.37 -1.14
C SER A 20 2.33 -10.59 0.06
N GLY A 21 3.10 -11.28 0.90
CA GLY A 21 3.84 -10.69 2.01
C GLY A 21 3.60 -11.42 3.33
N ALA A 22 4.57 -11.36 4.22
CA ALA A 22 4.54 -12.09 5.49
C ALA A 22 3.77 -11.34 6.59
N GLU A 23 3.90 -10.01 6.64
CA GLU A 23 3.31 -9.16 7.68
C GLU A 23 2.80 -7.84 7.09
N VAL A 24 1.71 -7.32 7.66
CA VAL A 24 1.20 -5.97 7.40
C VAL A 24 1.44 -5.12 8.65
N TRP A 25 2.34 -4.13 8.57
CA TRP A 25 2.75 -3.35 9.74
C TRP A 25 1.93 -2.07 9.98
N SER A 26 1.34 -1.51 8.93
CA SER A 26 0.55 -0.28 9.04
C SER A 26 -0.54 -0.22 7.98
N ILE A 27 -1.62 0.49 8.26
CA ILE A 27 -2.67 0.76 7.29
C ILE A 27 -2.94 2.26 7.29
N TYR A 28 -3.15 2.83 6.11
CA TYR A 28 -3.52 4.23 5.92
C TYR A 28 -4.62 4.34 4.87
N GLU A 29 -5.74 4.99 5.20
CA GLU A 29 -6.80 5.32 4.25
C GLU A 29 -6.61 6.76 3.75
N ASP A 30 -6.62 6.94 2.43
CA ASP A 30 -6.57 8.28 1.82
C ASP A 30 -7.95 8.92 1.64
N GLU A 31 -7.99 10.19 1.26
CA GLU A 31 -9.25 10.95 1.11
C GLU A 31 -10.16 10.43 -0.01
N SER A 32 -9.63 9.60 -0.92
CA SER A 32 -10.41 8.93 -1.96
C SER A 32 -10.91 7.55 -1.51
N GLY A 33 -10.66 7.18 -0.25
CA GLY A 33 -11.01 5.88 0.33
C GLY A 33 -10.02 4.76 -0.01
N ASN A 34 -8.91 5.05 -0.72
CA ASN A 34 -7.96 3.98 -1.04
C ASN A 34 -7.21 3.58 0.21
N ILE A 35 -6.99 2.29 0.38
CA ILE A 35 -6.28 1.75 1.55
C ILE A 35 -4.86 1.40 1.13
N TRP A 36 -3.90 2.02 1.79
CA TRP A 36 -2.48 1.78 1.63
C TRP A 36 -1.95 0.94 2.78
N PHE A 37 -1.16 -0.08 2.47
CA PHE A 37 -0.52 -0.90 3.49
C PHE A 37 0.79 -1.50 2.97
N PRO A 38 1.87 -1.51 3.76
CA PRO A 38 3.06 -2.24 3.41
C PRO A 38 2.87 -3.73 3.72
N ALA A 39 3.44 -4.57 2.85
CA ALA A 39 3.50 -6.00 3.03
C ALA A 39 4.96 -6.42 3.06
N GLU A 40 5.42 -6.97 4.18
CA GLU A 40 6.81 -7.37 4.37
C GLU A 40 7.24 -8.34 3.25
N ASN A 41 8.38 -8.06 2.61
CA ASN A 41 8.90 -8.81 1.45
C ASN A 41 8.03 -8.72 0.19
N SER A 42 7.07 -7.79 0.13
CA SER A 42 6.19 -7.60 -1.03
C SER A 42 5.87 -6.12 -1.31
N GLY A 43 6.63 -5.19 -0.76
CA GLY A 43 6.52 -3.76 -1.07
C GLY A 43 5.33 -3.08 -0.40
N VAL A 44 4.68 -2.17 -1.11
CA VAL A 44 3.48 -1.44 -0.64
C VAL A 44 2.31 -1.73 -1.56
N TYR A 45 1.18 -2.11 -0.98
CA TYR A 45 -0.07 -2.26 -1.71
C TYR A 45 -0.97 -1.04 -1.52
N ARG A 46 -1.70 -0.69 -2.59
CA ARG A 46 -2.85 0.19 -2.56
C ARG A 46 -4.08 -0.56 -3.04
N TYR A 47 -5.09 -0.65 -2.19
CA TYR A 47 -6.43 -1.09 -2.54
C TYR A 47 -7.24 0.11 -3.05
N ASN A 48 -7.80 0.00 -4.25
CA ASN A 48 -8.49 1.07 -4.95
C ASN A 48 -9.98 1.10 -4.56
N ALA A 49 -10.46 2.13 -3.87
CA ALA A 49 -11.84 2.20 -3.38
C ALA A 49 -12.91 2.10 -4.50
N GLY A 50 -12.56 2.56 -5.71
CA GLY A 50 -13.43 2.52 -6.87
C GLY A 50 -13.77 1.11 -7.38
N SER A 51 -13.08 0.06 -6.91
CA SER A 51 -13.43 -1.32 -7.27
C SER A 51 -14.66 -1.85 -6.52
N GLY A 52 -15.15 -1.13 -5.50
CA GLY A 52 -16.13 -1.67 -4.54
C GLY A 52 -15.50 -2.72 -3.63
N TYR A 53 -16.13 -2.93 -2.47
CA TYR A 53 -15.73 -3.93 -1.46
C TYR A 53 -16.16 -5.36 -1.83
N GLU A 54 -16.49 -5.60 -3.09
CA GLU A 54 -16.92 -6.92 -3.55
C GLU A 54 -15.71 -7.86 -3.66
N ASP A 55 -15.93 -9.11 -3.29
CA ASP A 55 -14.91 -10.15 -3.29
C ASP A 55 -14.38 -10.38 -4.71
N GLU A 56 -13.04 -10.29 -4.84
CA GLU A 56 -12.26 -10.69 -6.02
C GLU A 56 -12.36 -9.79 -7.25
N HIS A 57 -11.84 -8.56 -7.12
CA HIS A 57 -11.40 -7.77 -8.27
C HIS A 57 -9.87 -7.80 -8.37
N PRO A 58 -9.27 -8.53 -9.35
CA PRO A 58 -7.81 -8.58 -9.49
C PRO A 58 -7.19 -7.19 -9.74
N ASP A 59 -7.96 -6.25 -10.30
CA ASP A 59 -7.55 -4.86 -10.52
C ASP A 59 -7.76 -3.96 -9.28
N ALA A 60 -8.27 -4.51 -8.17
CA ALA A 60 -8.47 -3.74 -6.94
C ALA A 60 -7.15 -3.38 -6.26
N PHE A 61 -6.08 -4.14 -6.48
CA PHE A 61 -4.80 -3.94 -5.82
C PHE A 61 -3.75 -3.45 -6.82
N THR A 62 -3.03 -2.40 -6.43
CA THR A 62 -1.78 -2.00 -7.08
C THR A 62 -0.64 -2.32 -6.12
N ASN A 63 0.37 -3.04 -6.60
CA ASN A 63 1.60 -3.29 -5.86
C ASN A 63 2.70 -2.33 -6.32
N PHE A 64 3.45 -1.81 -5.37
CA PHE A 64 4.61 -0.96 -5.61
C PHE A 64 5.86 -1.60 -5.02
N ASP A 65 6.87 -1.81 -5.86
CA ASP A 65 8.10 -2.50 -5.48
C ASP A 65 9.36 -1.79 -6.01
N ALA A 66 10.47 -2.52 -6.11
CA ALA A 66 11.74 -1.99 -6.62
C ALA A 66 11.63 -1.42 -8.04
N ALA A 67 10.75 -1.96 -8.89
CA ALA A 67 10.49 -1.43 -10.23
C ALA A 67 9.85 -0.03 -10.19
N ASP A 68 9.14 0.29 -9.11
CA ASP A 68 8.55 1.59 -8.84
C ASP A 68 9.46 2.52 -8.03
N GLY A 69 10.71 2.13 -7.79
CA GLY A 69 11.70 2.91 -7.04
C GLY A 69 11.69 2.66 -5.53
N LEU A 70 10.86 1.73 -5.05
CA LEU A 70 10.86 1.30 -3.65
C LEU A 70 11.97 0.26 -3.43
N ASN A 71 13.21 0.73 -3.33
CA ASN A 71 14.41 -0.10 -3.15
C ASN A 71 14.56 -0.64 -1.72
N THR A 72 13.49 -1.19 -1.16
CA THR A 72 13.43 -1.81 0.16
C THR A 72 12.28 -2.80 0.22
N ASN A 73 12.42 -3.80 1.07
CA ASN A 73 11.40 -4.82 1.33
C ASN A 73 10.72 -4.64 2.69
N GLY A 74 11.01 -3.55 3.41
CA GLY A 74 10.63 -3.38 4.81
C GLY A 74 10.05 -2.00 5.14
N ILE A 75 9.01 -1.55 4.44
CA ILE A 75 8.27 -0.33 4.81
C ILE A 75 7.39 -0.60 6.01
N GLN A 76 7.53 0.18 7.08
CA GLN A 76 6.85 -0.02 8.37
C GLN A 76 5.80 1.03 8.70
N SER A 77 5.83 2.16 8.00
CA SER A 77 4.98 3.31 8.32
C SER A 77 4.60 4.09 7.07
N ILE A 78 3.37 4.62 7.09
CA ILE A 78 2.81 5.47 6.05
C ILE A 78 2.32 6.76 6.73
N PHE A 79 2.67 7.90 6.16
CA PHE A 79 2.26 9.20 6.64
C PHE A 79 1.96 10.13 5.47
N ARG A 80 0.85 10.87 5.55
CA ARG A 80 0.54 11.94 4.60
C ARG A 80 0.68 13.29 5.28
N ASP A 81 1.46 14.17 4.70
CA ASP A 81 1.64 15.52 5.25
C ASP A 81 0.51 16.47 4.84
N LYS A 82 0.58 17.70 5.35
CA LYS A 82 -0.43 18.75 5.11
C LYS A 82 -0.49 19.25 3.66
N GLU A 83 0.54 18.99 2.86
CA GLU A 83 0.56 19.30 1.43
C GLU A 83 0.04 18.10 0.61
N GLY A 84 -0.40 17.04 1.27
CA GLY A 84 -0.93 15.85 0.65
C GLY A 84 0.13 14.87 0.16
N ARG A 85 1.42 15.08 0.47
CA ARG A 85 2.51 14.20 0.04
C ARG A 85 2.55 12.95 0.91
N PHE A 86 2.76 11.81 0.27
CA PHE A 86 2.90 10.54 0.98
C PHE A 86 4.37 10.24 1.29
N TRP A 87 4.58 9.81 2.53
CA TRP A 87 5.85 9.46 3.12
C TRP A 87 5.78 8.02 3.63
N PHE A 88 6.81 7.24 3.31
CA PHE A 88 6.91 5.83 3.64
C PHE A 88 8.23 5.60 4.37
N GLY A 89 8.14 5.21 5.64
CA GLY A 89 9.31 5.00 6.49
C GLY A 89 9.53 3.52 6.75
N GLY A 90 10.78 3.06 6.64
CA GLY A 90 11.13 1.68 6.92
C GLY A 90 12.62 1.41 6.78
N TRP A 91 12.96 0.16 6.46
CA TRP A 91 14.33 -0.22 6.15
C TRP A 91 14.82 0.56 4.92
N GLY A 92 16.07 1.03 4.95
CA GLY A 92 16.60 1.90 3.90
C GLY A 92 16.26 3.38 4.06
N GLY A 93 15.43 3.74 5.05
CA GLY A 93 15.17 5.13 5.43
C GLY A 93 13.77 5.61 5.07
N LEU A 94 13.68 6.83 4.55
CA LEU A 94 12.43 7.49 4.23
C LEU A 94 12.27 7.56 2.70
N PHE A 95 11.06 7.32 2.22
CA PHE A 95 10.71 7.35 0.81
C PHE A 95 9.51 8.28 0.61
N ARG A 96 9.44 8.95 -0.54
CA ARG A 96 8.29 9.77 -0.92
C ARG A 96 7.70 9.24 -2.22
N TYR A 97 6.39 9.27 -2.33
CA TYR A 97 5.65 8.91 -3.54
C TYR A 97 5.13 10.17 -4.25
N ASP A 98 5.38 10.28 -5.55
CA ASP A 98 5.00 11.44 -6.37
C ASP A 98 3.67 11.26 -7.13
N GLY A 99 2.95 10.16 -6.88
CA GLY A 99 1.76 9.77 -7.64
C GLY A 99 2.05 8.76 -8.75
N LYS A 100 3.33 8.46 -9.01
CA LYS A 100 3.76 7.47 -10.01
C LYS A 100 4.83 6.53 -9.46
N SER A 101 5.85 7.05 -8.80
CA SER A 101 7.01 6.29 -8.33
C SER A 101 7.48 6.76 -6.96
N PHE A 102 8.24 5.90 -6.30
CA PHE A 102 8.91 6.15 -5.05
C PHE A 102 10.32 6.65 -5.31
N TYR A 103 10.81 7.52 -4.43
CA TYR A 103 12.21 7.89 -4.40
C TYR A 103 12.72 8.01 -2.96
N SER A 104 13.99 7.65 -2.78
CA SER A 104 14.65 7.71 -1.49
C SER A 104 14.93 9.15 -1.06
N VAL A 105 14.59 9.44 0.19
CA VAL A 105 14.78 10.74 0.80
C VAL A 105 16.23 10.84 1.34
N THR A 106 17.19 11.33 0.54
CA THR A 106 18.58 11.68 0.94
C THR A 106 18.87 13.15 1.35
N LYS A 107 19.73 13.38 2.35
CA LYS A 107 20.04 14.72 2.92
C LYS A 107 20.20 15.90 1.93
N THR A 108 20.66 15.67 0.70
CA THR A 108 20.98 16.71 -0.29
C THR A 108 19.89 16.95 -1.36
N GLY A 109 18.79 16.20 -1.37
CA GLY A 109 17.75 16.32 -2.39
C GLY A 109 18.26 16.00 -3.82
N PRO A 110 17.47 16.31 -4.86
CA PRO A 110 16.22 17.05 -4.82
C PRO A 110 14.99 16.20 -4.41
N TRP A 111 13.99 16.88 -3.85
CA TRP A 111 12.70 16.31 -3.43
C TRP A 111 11.59 16.77 -4.38
N HIS A 112 11.68 16.38 -5.65
CA HIS A 112 10.69 16.81 -6.65
C HIS A 112 9.32 16.21 -6.40
#